data_AF-A0A4Z2J2Y1-F1
#
_entry.id   AF-A0A4Z2J2Y1-F1
#
_cell.length_a   1.000
_cell.length_b   1.000
_cell.length_c   1.000
_cell.angle_alpha   90.00
_cell.angle_beta   90.00
_cell.angle_gamma   90.00
#
_symmetry.space_group_name_H-M   'P 1'
#
loop_
_entity.id
_entity.type
_entity.pdbx_description
1 polymer ?
#
loop_
_entity_poly.entity_id
_entity_poly.type
_entity_poly.pdbx_seq_one_letter_code
_entity_poly.pdbx_strand_id
1 'polypeptide(L)'
;MQLIDPASFRVQLPTIKDKLNEFIQTFVNETFLERWDIQLEDYQVTLVWTIIISIFSFGGFAGSLIAGPMTIRFGRKKCLLLNNIFLMTGALLAVTSRAAKSFEMILIARVLVGINAGISMNVQPMYFGECAPKHLRGAISLSSAVFTAFGVVLGQVVGLSNAIPGLVQLLTLPWFPESPRYLLIDRGDKEACINALRRLRGCEVQSSELDEILQEQAETRGMRPRRPWELFTDRSVRWQLISIMIVSSAMQLCGNDSNLLVEHKGRRFMLMGGYILMTVWAVVFTIALLLEVL
;
A
#
# COMPACT_ATOMS: atom_id res chain seq x y z
N MET A 1 -22.69 -32.85 -33.16
CA MET A 1 -21.38 -32.47 -32.62
C MET A 1 -21.10 -31.04 -33.07
N GLN A 2 -21.72 -30.06 -32.41
CA GLN A 2 -21.55 -28.64 -32.75
C GLN A 2 -20.21 -28.18 -32.20
N LEU A 3 -19.35 -27.75 -33.11
CA LEU A 3 -18.06 -27.16 -32.85
C LEU A 3 -18.27 -25.89 -32.02
N ILE A 4 -17.81 -25.91 -30.78
CA ILE A 4 -17.75 -24.74 -29.90
C ILE A 4 -16.70 -23.81 -30.51
N ASP A 5 -17.18 -22.74 -31.12
CA ASP A 5 -16.40 -21.72 -31.79
C ASP A 5 -15.45 -21.02 -30.79
N PRO A 6 -14.12 -21.10 -30.94
CA PRO A 6 -13.16 -20.52 -29.99
C PRO A 6 -13.18 -18.97 -29.96
N ALA A 7 -13.97 -18.33 -30.83
CA ALA A 7 -14.27 -16.90 -30.78
C ALA A 7 -15.28 -16.53 -29.68
N SER A 8 -16.21 -17.41 -29.32
CA SER A 8 -17.24 -17.15 -28.29
C SER A 8 -16.63 -17.04 -26.88
N PHE A 9 -15.50 -17.71 -26.62
CA PHE A 9 -14.82 -17.68 -25.32
C PHE A 9 -13.86 -16.48 -25.14
N ARG A 10 -13.58 -15.71 -26.20
CA ARG A 10 -12.69 -14.53 -26.14
C ARG A 10 -13.37 -13.28 -25.56
N VAL A 11 -14.70 -13.26 -25.43
CA VAL A 11 -15.46 -12.05 -25.05
C VAL A 11 -15.84 -12.03 -23.56
N GLN A 12 -15.48 -13.04 -22.78
CA GLN A 12 -16.00 -13.22 -21.41
C GLN A 12 -15.05 -12.88 -20.26
N LEU A 13 -13.94 -12.21 -20.54
CA LEU A 13 -13.06 -11.60 -19.54
C LEU A 13 -12.99 -10.04 -19.53
N PRO A 14 -14.07 -9.28 -19.80
CA PRO A 14 -14.17 -7.87 -19.40
C PRO A 14 -14.85 -7.68 -18.01
N THR A 15 -14.91 -8.69 -17.15
CA THR A 15 -16.15 -8.95 -16.40
C THR A 15 -16.22 -8.45 -14.95
N ILE A 16 -15.20 -7.80 -14.39
CA ILE A 16 -15.27 -7.31 -12.99
C ILE A 16 -15.03 -5.82 -12.90
N LYS A 17 -13.94 -5.30 -13.45
CA LYS A 17 -13.63 -3.87 -13.36
C LYS A 17 -14.58 -3.03 -14.20
N ASP A 18 -14.87 -3.47 -15.43
CA ASP A 18 -15.78 -2.74 -16.33
C ASP A 18 -17.23 -2.89 -15.83
N LYS A 19 -17.62 -4.07 -15.34
CA LYS A 19 -18.91 -4.27 -14.64
C LYS A 19 -19.04 -3.46 -13.35
N LEU A 20 -17.96 -3.28 -12.57
CA LEU A 20 -17.97 -2.47 -11.35
C LEU A 20 -18.07 -0.97 -11.69
N ASN A 21 -17.39 -0.54 -12.76
CA ASN A 21 -17.47 0.83 -13.25
C ASN A 21 -18.88 1.14 -13.73
N GLU A 22 -19.47 0.28 -14.57
CA GLU A 22 -20.87 0.39 -14.99
C GLU A 22 -21.80 0.37 -13.78
N PHE A 23 -21.62 -0.56 -12.84
CA PHE A 23 -22.47 -0.67 -11.65
C PHE A 23 -22.45 0.59 -10.77
N ILE A 24 -21.28 1.20 -10.54
CA ILE A 24 -21.20 2.42 -9.74
C ILE A 24 -21.75 3.62 -10.51
N GLN A 25 -21.55 3.69 -11.82
CA GLN A 25 -22.12 4.73 -12.66
C GLN A 25 -23.66 4.66 -12.69
N THR A 26 -24.22 3.45 -12.81
CA THR A 26 -25.67 3.22 -12.70
C THR A 26 -26.17 3.61 -11.31
N PHE A 27 -25.48 3.21 -10.24
CA PHE A 27 -25.84 3.60 -8.87
C PHE A 27 -25.83 5.11 -8.65
N VAL A 28 -24.85 5.83 -9.20
CA VAL A 28 -24.79 7.30 -9.13
C VAL A 28 -25.98 7.92 -9.87
N ASN A 29 -26.30 7.42 -11.07
CA ASN A 29 -27.43 7.94 -11.85
C ASN A 29 -28.78 7.66 -11.16
N GLU A 30 -28.98 6.45 -10.65
CA GLU A 30 -30.17 6.07 -9.86
C GLU A 30 -30.33 6.92 -8.60
N THR A 31 -29.23 7.21 -7.89
CA THR A 31 -29.26 8.05 -6.68
C THR A 31 -29.61 9.51 -7.00
N PHE A 32 -29.15 10.04 -8.14
CA PHE A 32 -29.47 11.39 -8.59
C PHE A 32 -30.92 11.52 -9.06
N LEU A 33 -31.41 10.52 -9.80
CA LEU A 33 -32.80 10.41 -10.22
C LEU A 33 -33.73 10.42 -9.00
N GLU A 34 -33.42 9.65 -7.97
CA GLU A 34 -34.31 9.50 -6.81
C GLU A 34 -34.30 10.73 -5.88
N ARG A 35 -33.21 11.49 -5.80
CA ARG A 35 -33.11 12.69 -4.94
C ARG A 35 -33.55 13.98 -5.60
N TRP A 36 -33.25 14.16 -6.88
CA TRP A 36 -33.43 15.43 -7.57
C TRP A 36 -34.33 15.33 -8.80
N ASP A 37 -34.80 14.12 -9.16
CA ASP A 37 -35.61 13.85 -10.37
C ASP A 37 -34.90 14.27 -11.67
N ILE A 38 -33.57 14.31 -11.64
CA ILE A 38 -32.72 14.69 -12.77
C ILE A 38 -31.96 13.46 -13.23
N GLN A 39 -32.14 13.06 -14.49
CA GLN A 39 -31.24 12.11 -15.16
C GLN A 39 -29.94 12.83 -15.53
N LEU A 40 -28.82 12.30 -15.05
CA LEU A 40 -27.51 12.80 -15.42
C LEU A 40 -27.16 12.35 -16.83
N GLU A 41 -26.61 13.27 -17.63
CA GLU A 41 -26.04 12.97 -18.94
C GLU A 41 -24.72 12.16 -18.78
N ASP A 42 -24.36 11.34 -19.76
CA ASP A 42 -23.18 10.43 -19.68
C ASP A 42 -21.88 11.16 -19.31
N TYR A 43 -21.72 12.40 -19.77
CA TYR A 43 -20.59 13.27 -19.40
C TYR A 43 -20.57 13.61 -17.91
N GLN A 44 -21.73 13.93 -17.32
CA GLN A 44 -21.84 14.28 -15.91
C GLN A 44 -21.58 13.07 -15.00
N VAL A 45 -22.09 11.90 -15.38
CA VAL A 45 -21.79 10.63 -14.69
C VAL A 45 -20.29 10.33 -14.71
N THR A 46 -19.65 10.54 -15.86
CA THR A 46 -18.19 10.35 -16.03
C THR A 46 -17.39 11.34 -15.18
N LEU A 47 -17.82 12.61 -15.06
CA LEU A 47 -17.19 13.60 -14.21
C LEU A 47 -17.27 13.21 -12.73
N VAL A 48 -18.46 12.86 -12.23
CA VAL A 48 -18.65 12.43 -10.84
C VAL A 48 -17.80 11.19 -10.54
N TRP A 49 -17.79 10.23 -11.45
CA TRP A 49 -16.95 9.04 -11.36
C TRP A 49 -15.45 9.37 -11.28
N THR A 50 -14.97 10.29 -12.14
CA THR A 50 -13.57 10.70 -12.15
C THR A 50 -13.18 11.39 -10.84
N ILE A 51 -14.09 12.19 -10.25
CA ILE A 51 -13.90 12.82 -8.94
C ILE A 51 -13.79 11.75 -7.85
N ILE A 52 -14.68 10.75 -7.85
CA ILE A 52 -14.67 9.64 -6.89
C ILE A 52 -13.36 8.84 -6.96
N ILE A 53 -12.82 8.60 -8.16
CA ILE A 53 -11.51 7.93 -8.31
C ILE A 53 -10.39 8.85 -7.82
N SER A 54 -10.37 10.12 -8.23
CA SER A 54 -9.25 11.03 -7.98
C SER A 54 -9.08 11.38 -6.50
N ILE A 55 -10.18 11.44 -5.75
CA ILE A 55 -10.14 11.79 -4.32
C ILE A 55 -9.42 10.74 -3.46
N PHE A 56 -9.33 9.49 -3.93
CA PHE A 56 -8.51 8.46 -3.29
C PHE A 56 -7.03 8.87 -3.23
N SER A 57 -6.49 9.39 -4.35
CA SER A 57 -5.10 9.86 -4.42
C SER A 57 -4.85 11.05 -3.49
N PHE A 58 -5.83 11.94 -3.35
CA PHE A 58 -5.78 13.03 -2.37
C PHE A 58 -5.73 12.50 -0.93
N GLY A 59 -6.55 11.50 -0.61
CA GLY A 59 -6.47 10.79 0.68
C GLY A 59 -5.08 10.17 0.92
N GLY A 60 -4.50 9.52 -0.09
CA GLY A 60 -3.16 8.93 -0.02
C GLY A 60 -2.04 9.95 0.23
N PHE A 61 -2.15 11.12 -0.41
CA PHE A 61 -1.25 12.25 -0.16
C PHE A 61 -1.34 12.73 1.29
N ALA A 62 -2.56 12.98 1.79
CA ALA A 62 -2.78 13.38 3.18
C ALA A 62 -2.28 12.34 4.18
N GLY A 63 -2.55 11.05 3.92
CA GLY A 63 -2.07 9.94 4.75
C GLY A 63 -0.54 9.85 4.80
N SER A 64 0.13 10.09 3.67
CA SER A 64 1.61 10.08 3.61
C SER A 64 2.24 11.22 4.43
N LEU A 65 1.61 12.40 4.46
CA LEU A 65 2.07 13.53 5.29
C LEU A 65 1.91 13.25 6.79
N ILE A 66 0.82 12.57 7.18
CA ILE A 66 0.53 12.25 8.58
C ILE A 66 1.36 11.05 9.07
N ALA A 67 1.76 10.14 8.18
CA ALA A 67 2.50 8.93 8.52
C ALA A 67 3.77 9.21 9.33
N GLY A 68 4.56 10.22 8.94
CA GLY A 68 5.82 10.59 9.60
C GLY A 68 5.66 10.96 11.10
N PRO A 69 4.91 12.00 11.47
CA PRO A 69 4.70 12.33 12.88
C PRO A 69 3.99 11.21 13.65
N MET A 70 3.13 10.43 13.00
CA MET A 70 2.38 9.36 13.63
C MET A 70 3.27 8.16 14.02
N THR A 71 4.26 7.78 13.19
CA THR A 71 5.22 6.71 13.52
C THR A 71 6.20 7.07 14.62
N ILE A 72 6.57 8.36 14.72
CA ILE A 72 7.44 8.86 15.80
C ILE A 72 6.66 8.90 17.12
N ARG A 73 5.42 9.39 17.12
CA ARG A 73 4.62 9.56 18.35
C ARG A 73 4.04 8.26 18.89
N PHE A 74 3.47 7.43 18.03
CA PHE A 74 2.75 6.22 18.46
C PHE A 74 3.58 4.94 18.31
N GLY A 75 4.68 4.96 17.55
CA GLY A 75 5.40 3.77 17.14
C GLY A 75 4.84 3.18 15.86
N ARG A 76 5.59 2.25 15.26
CA ARG A 76 5.30 1.73 13.91
C ARG A 76 4.13 0.73 13.94
N LYS A 77 4.10 -0.18 14.93
CA LYS A 77 3.03 -1.18 15.09
C LYS A 77 1.70 -0.54 15.46
N LYS A 78 1.69 0.40 16.41
CA LYS A 78 0.45 1.12 16.79
C LYS A 78 -0.08 1.97 15.65
N CYS A 79 0.82 2.58 14.86
CA CYS A 79 0.45 3.29 13.64
C CYS A 79 -0.28 2.37 12.64
N LEU A 80 0.25 1.16 12.39
CA LEU A 80 -0.41 0.15 11.55
C LEU A 80 -1.77 -0.33 12.11
N LEU A 81 -1.89 -0.48 13.43
CA LEU A 81 -3.16 -0.82 14.09
C LEU A 81 -4.21 0.29 13.96
N LEU A 82 -3.82 1.54 14.23
CA LEU A 82 -4.68 2.71 14.01
C LEU A 82 -5.09 2.81 12.54
N ASN A 83 -4.19 2.43 11.63
CA ASN A 83 -4.47 2.44 10.21
C ASN A 83 -5.65 1.54 9.84
N ASN A 84 -5.74 0.35 10.44
CA ASN A 84 -6.86 -0.57 10.23
C ASN A 84 -8.22 0.03 10.65
N ILE A 85 -8.25 0.96 11.61
CA ILE A 85 -9.50 1.65 12.00
C ILE A 85 -10.02 2.51 10.84
N PHE A 86 -9.14 3.22 10.13
CA PHE A 86 -9.52 3.99 8.94
C PHE A 86 -10.05 3.08 7.82
N LEU A 87 -9.44 1.91 7.62
CA LEU A 87 -9.90 0.92 6.65
C LEU A 87 -11.29 0.38 7.01
N MET A 88 -11.49 -0.01 8.27
CA MET A 88 -12.77 -0.55 8.75
C MET A 88 -13.89 0.49 8.66
N THR A 89 -13.60 1.73 9.03
CA THR A 89 -14.57 2.84 8.94
C THR A 89 -14.92 3.13 7.48
N GLY A 90 -13.93 3.18 6.58
CA GLY A 90 -14.16 3.35 5.15
C GLY A 90 -14.96 2.20 4.53
N ALA A 91 -14.67 0.96 4.91
CA ALA A 91 -15.41 -0.21 4.46
C ALA A 91 -16.86 -0.20 4.96
N LEU A 92 -17.09 0.15 6.24
CA LEU A 92 -18.42 0.27 6.81
C LEU A 92 -19.23 1.34 6.08
N LEU A 93 -18.65 2.53 5.86
CA LEU A 93 -19.30 3.60 5.11
C LEU A 93 -19.66 3.15 3.69
N ALA A 94 -18.76 2.46 2.99
CA ALA A 94 -19.00 1.94 1.65
C ALA A 94 -20.09 0.85 1.60
N VAL A 95 -20.24 0.02 2.64
CA VAL A 95 -21.32 -0.97 2.71
C VAL A 95 -22.65 -0.29 3.04
N THR A 96 -22.65 0.65 3.97
CA THR A 96 -23.85 1.39 4.38
C THR A 96 -24.34 2.39 3.33
N SER A 97 -23.48 2.82 2.40
CA SER A 97 -23.85 3.79 1.35
C SER A 97 -24.96 3.27 0.44
N ARG A 98 -25.03 1.94 0.23
CA ARG A 98 -26.09 1.32 -0.58
C ARG A 98 -27.45 1.38 0.12
N ALA A 99 -27.48 1.26 1.44
CA ALA A 99 -28.70 1.40 2.23
C ALA A 99 -29.12 2.87 2.40
N ALA A 100 -28.15 3.78 2.49
CA ALA A 100 -28.38 5.21 2.68
C ALA A 100 -28.62 6.00 1.38
N LYS A 101 -28.45 5.38 0.20
CA LYS A 101 -28.60 6.01 -1.13
C LYS A 101 -27.90 7.36 -1.23
N SER A 102 -26.62 7.40 -0.84
CA SER A 102 -25.82 8.63 -0.78
C SER A 102 -24.45 8.37 -1.39
N PHE A 103 -24.12 9.14 -2.44
CA PHE A 103 -22.81 9.09 -3.08
C PHE A 103 -21.73 9.79 -2.24
N GLU A 104 -22.12 10.73 -1.38
CA GLU A 104 -21.24 11.45 -0.47
C GLU A 104 -20.55 10.49 0.52
N MET A 105 -21.25 9.45 0.98
CA MET A 105 -20.65 8.40 1.82
C MET A 105 -19.57 7.60 1.08
N ILE A 106 -19.74 7.35 -0.22
CA ILE A 106 -18.72 6.70 -1.06
C ILE A 106 -17.50 7.59 -1.19
N LEU A 107 -17.70 8.90 -1.37
CA LEU A 107 -16.64 9.89 -1.49
C LEU A 107 -15.81 9.97 -0.20
N ILE A 108 -16.46 10.00 0.96
CA ILE A 108 -15.79 9.95 2.27
C ILE A 108 -15.06 8.61 2.47
N ALA A 109 -15.70 7.49 2.13
CA ALA A 109 -15.07 6.17 2.21
C ALA A 109 -13.78 6.10 1.37
N ARG A 110 -13.79 6.68 0.15
CA ARG A 110 -12.60 6.74 -0.72
C ARG A 110 -11.48 7.57 -0.13
N VAL A 111 -11.79 8.69 0.52
CA VAL A 111 -10.79 9.49 1.24
C VAL A 111 -10.17 8.69 2.39
N LEU A 112 -10.98 8.03 3.21
CA LEU A 112 -10.49 7.24 4.35
C LEU A 112 -9.63 6.05 3.92
N VAL A 113 -10.05 5.32 2.89
CA VAL A 113 -9.26 4.22 2.32
C VAL A 113 -7.99 4.75 1.65
N GLY A 114 -8.03 5.94 1.04
CA GLY A 114 -6.86 6.66 0.53
C GLY A 114 -5.85 6.98 1.63
N ILE A 115 -6.30 7.59 2.74
CA ILE A 115 -5.47 7.87 3.92
C ILE A 115 -4.85 6.58 4.43
N ASN A 116 -5.63 5.50 4.51
CA ASN A 116 -5.13 4.20 4.93
C ASN A 116 -3.99 3.70 4.03
N ALA A 117 -4.20 3.74 2.71
CA ALA A 117 -3.20 3.30 1.75
C ALA A 117 -1.91 4.14 1.87
N GLY A 118 -2.04 5.47 1.97
CA GLY A 118 -0.91 6.37 2.15
C GLY A 118 -0.09 6.08 3.40
N ILE A 119 -0.75 5.86 4.54
CA ILE A 119 -0.05 5.49 5.79
C ILE A 119 0.62 4.12 5.63
N SER A 120 -0.10 3.10 5.15
CA SER A 120 0.43 1.74 4.97
C SER A 120 1.69 1.72 4.09
N MET A 121 1.66 2.41 2.95
CA MET A 121 2.78 2.43 2.01
C MET A 121 4.07 3.02 2.59
N ASN A 122 3.98 3.91 3.57
CA ASN A 122 5.14 4.50 4.24
C ASN A 122 5.57 3.68 5.46
N VAL A 123 4.62 3.21 6.27
CA VAL A 123 4.91 2.58 7.56
C VAL A 123 5.31 1.12 7.42
N GLN A 124 4.74 0.40 6.45
CA GLN A 124 5.02 -1.02 6.23
C GLN A 124 6.50 -1.29 5.86
N PRO A 125 7.09 -0.64 4.82
CA PRO A 125 8.51 -0.85 4.51
C PRO A 125 9.42 -0.34 5.61
N MET A 126 9.01 0.70 6.35
CA MET A 126 9.75 1.18 7.52
C MET A 126 9.79 0.13 8.63
N TYR A 127 8.65 -0.43 9.01
CA TYR A 127 8.54 -1.47 10.03
C TYR A 127 9.35 -2.72 9.66
N PHE A 128 9.18 -3.22 8.44
CA PHE A 128 9.95 -4.36 7.96
C PHE A 128 11.45 -4.08 7.90
N GLY A 129 11.83 -2.89 7.46
CA GLY A 129 13.23 -2.47 7.39
C GLY A 129 13.89 -2.30 8.75
N GLU A 130 13.14 -1.93 9.78
CA GLU A 130 13.62 -1.81 11.16
C GLU A 130 13.65 -3.15 11.91
N CYS A 131 12.85 -4.15 11.48
CA CYS A 131 12.88 -5.51 12.05
C CYS A 131 13.89 -6.43 11.34
N ALA A 132 14.19 -6.16 10.07
CA ALA A 132 15.15 -6.90 9.25
C ALA A 132 16.60 -6.71 9.73
N PRO A 133 17.44 -7.76 9.70
CA PRO A 133 18.88 -7.58 9.90
C PRO A 133 19.47 -6.83 8.70
N LYS A 134 20.56 -6.08 8.91
CA LYS A 134 21.12 -5.17 7.88
C LYS A 134 21.39 -5.85 6.53
N HIS A 135 21.90 -7.08 6.53
CA HIS A 135 22.19 -7.85 5.32
C HIS A 135 20.92 -8.30 4.57
N LEU A 136 19.80 -8.57 5.27
CA LEU A 136 18.52 -8.99 4.65
C LEU A 136 17.50 -7.86 4.47
N ARG A 137 17.86 -6.61 4.76
CA ARG A 137 16.91 -5.50 4.71
C ARG A 137 16.37 -5.26 3.29
N GLY A 138 17.23 -5.32 2.29
CA GLY A 138 16.83 -5.22 0.88
C GLY A 138 15.92 -6.39 0.47
N ALA A 139 16.28 -7.59 0.91
CA ALA A 139 15.57 -8.83 0.68
C ALA A 139 14.12 -8.81 1.21
N ILE A 140 13.93 -8.37 2.45
CA ILE A 140 12.60 -8.31 3.08
C ILE A 140 11.74 -7.21 2.43
N SER A 141 12.34 -6.06 2.08
CA SER A 141 11.63 -4.98 1.38
C SER A 141 11.10 -5.44 0.02
N LEU A 142 11.93 -6.13 -0.76
CA LEU A 142 11.53 -6.68 -2.07
C LEU A 142 10.42 -7.73 -1.92
N SER A 143 10.56 -8.63 -0.95
CA SER A 143 9.54 -9.65 -0.67
C SER A 143 8.18 -9.03 -0.36
N SER A 144 8.13 -7.98 0.47
CA SER A 144 6.89 -7.25 0.77
C SER A 144 6.26 -6.64 -0.48
N ALA A 145 7.06 -6.10 -1.40
CA ALA A 145 6.56 -5.57 -2.67
C ALA A 145 5.97 -6.67 -3.56
N VAL A 146 6.62 -7.83 -3.62
CA VAL A 146 6.14 -9.02 -4.36
C VAL A 146 4.81 -9.51 -3.82
N PHE A 147 4.67 -9.67 -2.49
CA PHE A 147 3.40 -10.06 -1.87
C PHE A 147 2.29 -9.03 -2.10
N THR A 148 2.62 -7.75 -2.10
CA THR A 148 1.66 -6.67 -2.41
C THR A 148 1.15 -6.80 -3.84
N ALA A 149 2.05 -6.96 -4.81
CA ALA A 149 1.67 -7.16 -6.21
C ALA A 149 0.83 -8.43 -6.41
N PHE A 150 1.21 -9.54 -5.76
CA PHE A 150 0.43 -10.78 -5.78
C PHE A 150 -0.97 -10.58 -5.18
N GLY A 151 -1.08 -9.86 -4.06
CA GLY A 151 -2.36 -9.52 -3.44
C GLY A 151 -3.26 -8.68 -4.33
N VAL A 152 -2.71 -7.71 -5.05
CA VAL A 152 -3.45 -6.92 -6.06
C VAL A 152 -4.00 -7.84 -7.15
N VAL A 153 -3.19 -8.76 -7.68
CA VAL A 153 -3.65 -9.65 -8.74
C VAL A 153 -4.71 -10.64 -8.22
N LEU A 154 -4.53 -11.22 -7.04
CA LEU A 154 -5.57 -12.06 -6.42
C LEU A 154 -6.87 -11.28 -6.20
N GLY A 155 -6.78 -10.03 -5.75
CA GLY A 155 -7.95 -9.15 -5.62
C GLY A 155 -8.68 -8.94 -6.95
N GLN A 156 -7.93 -8.79 -8.05
CA GLN A 156 -8.48 -8.64 -9.39
C GLN A 156 -9.11 -9.94 -9.93
N VAL A 157 -8.51 -11.10 -9.63
CA VAL A 157 -8.95 -12.41 -10.14
C VAL A 157 -10.13 -12.96 -9.35
N VAL A 158 -10.09 -12.85 -8.01
CA VAL A 158 -11.04 -13.51 -7.11
C VAL A 158 -12.13 -12.54 -6.63
N GLY A 159 -11.92 -11.22 -6.74
CA GLY A 159 -12.86 -10.22 -6.22
C GLY A 159 -12.93 -10.23 -4.68
N LEU A 160 -11.89 -10.75 -4.01
CA LEU A 160 -11.85 -10.84 -2.55
C LEU A 160 -11.97 -9.45 -1.91
N SER A 161 -12.87 -9.34 -0.94
CA SER A 161 -13.07 -8.11 -0.17
C SER A 161 -11.81 -7.80 0.65
N ASN A 162 -11.33 -6.56 0.57
CA ASN A 162 -10.16 -6.03 1.31
C ASN A 162 -10.27 -6.17 2.84
N ALA A 163 -11.45 -6.55 3.37
CA ALA A 163 -11.68 -6.81 4.77
C ALA A 163 -10.93 -8.05 5.28
N ILE A 164 -10.74 -9.09 4.46
CA ILE A 164 -10.11 -10.34 4.92
C ILE A 164 -8.61 -10.12 5.24
N PRO A 165 -7.79 -9.52 4.35
CA PRO A 165 -6.40 -9.20 4.68
C PRO A 165 -6.28 -8.23 5.86
N GLY A 166 -7.17 -7.24 5.97
CA GLY A 166 -7.19 -6.29 7.09
C GLY A 166 -7.48 -6.96 8.43
N LEU A 167 -8.41 -7.93 8.46
CA LEU A 167 -8.72 -8.73 9.66
C LEU A 167 -7.55 -9.64 10.03
N VAL A 168 -6.94 -10.32 9.06
CA VAL A 168 -5.74 -11.15 9.30
C VAL A 168 -4.61 -10.30 9.86
N GLN A 169 -4.38 -9.11 9.30
CA GLN A 169 -3.39 -8.17 9.79
C GLN A 169 -3.71 -7.72 11.23
N LEU A 170 -4.97 -7.42 11.55
CA LEU A 170 -5.39 -6.99 12.88
C LEU A 170 -5.23 -8.09 13.94
N LEU A 171 -5.43 -9.36 13.57
CA LEU A 171 -5.24 -10.51 14.45
C LEU A 171 -3.76 -10.89 14.63
N THR A 172 -2.94 -10.73 13.59
CA THR A 172 -1.53 -11.12 13.62
C THR A 172 -0.63 -10.05 14.23
N LEU A 173 -0.88 -8.75 13.98
CA LEU A 173 -0.02 -7.66 14.48
C LEU A 173 0.21 -7.66 15.99
N PRO A 174 -0.80 -7.95 16.86
CA PRO A 174 -0.61 -7.97 18.30
C PRO A 174 0.49 -8.93 18.75
N TRP A 175 0.69 -10.04 18.04
CA TRP A 175 1.69 -11.06 18.37
C TRP A 175 3.13 -10.64 18.01
N PHE A 176 3.29 -9.76 17.01
CA PHE A 176 4.59 -9.27 16.60
C PHE A 176 5.15 -8.22 17.57
N PRO A 177 6.47 -8.23 17.85
CA PRO A 177 7.11 -7.21 18.69
C PRO A 177 7.08 -5.84 18.01
N GLU A 178 7.16 -4.77 18.80
CA GLU A 178 7.34 -3.42 18.26
C GLU A 178 8.74 -3.31 17.59
N SER A 179 8.93 -2.34 16.69
CA SER A 179 10.23 -2.09 16.06
C SER A 179 11.33 -1.90 17.12
N PRO A 180 12.42 -2.71 17.09
CA PRO A 180 13.53 -2.58 18.04
C PRO A 180 14.18 -1.19 17.99
N ARG A 181 14.26 -0.60 16.80
CA ARG A 181 14.79 0.74 16.58
C ARG A 181 13.93 1.81 17.25
N TYR A 182 12.60 1.71 17.14
CA TYR A 182 11.68 2.61 17.85
C TYR A 182 11.83 2.49 19.37
N LEU A 183 11.94 1.26 19.90
CA LEU A 183 12.08 1.03 21.33
C LEU A 183 13.38 1.65 21.89
N LEU A 184 14.49 1.58 21.15
CA LEU A 184 15.78 2.11 21.61
C LEU A 184 15.94 3.62 21.34
N ILE A 185 15.65 4.08 20.13
CA ILE A 185 15.94 5.46 19.70
C ILE A 185 14.84 6.42 20.15
N ASP A 186 13.57 6.08 19.90
CA ASP A 186 12.44 6.98 20.19
C ASP A 186 11.96 6.85 21.66
N ARG A 187 12.02 5.65 22.25
CA ARG A 187 11.55 5.39 23.62
C ARG A 187 12.66 5.33 24.68
N GLY A 188 13.91 5.11 24.28
CA GLY A 188 15.06 4.99 25.21
C GLY A 188 15.10 3.69 26.02
N ASP A 189 14.31 2.68 25.66
CA ASP A 189 14.09 1.45 26.43
C ASP A 189 14.97 0.32 25.88
N LYS A 190 16.18 0.18 26.46
CA LYS A 190 17.17 -0.81 26.03
C LYS A 190 16.72 -2.25 26.29
N GLU A 191 16.01 -2.50 27.39
CA GLU A 191 15.55 -3.84 27.74
C GLU A 191 14.43 -4.31 26.80
N ALA A 192 13.48 -3.43 26.48
CA ALA A 192 12.44 -3.75 25.50
C ALA A 192 13.03 -3.99 24.10
N CYS A 193 14.06 -3.23 23.70
CA CYS A 193 14.78 -3.44 22.45
C CYS A 193 15.44 -4.84 22.39
N ILE A 194 16.17 -5.23 23.44
CA ILE A 194 16.81 -6.56 23.52
C ILE A 194 15.77 -7.66 23.46
N ASN A 195 14.65 -7.52 24.19
CA ASN A 195 13.57 -8.50 24.17
C ASN A 195 12.90 -8.59 22.79
N ALA A 196 12.70 -7.48 22.08
CA ALA A 196 12.18 -7.47 20.72
C ALA A 196 13.14 -8.15 19.74
N LEU A 197 14.45 -7.88 19.83
CA LEU A 197 15.48 -8.51 19.00
C LEU A 197 15.56 -10.03 19.24
N ARG A 198 15.57 -10.48 20.52
CA ARG A 198 15.52 -11.91 20.86
C ARG A 198 14.32 -12.59 20.21
N ARG A 199 13.15 -11.95 20.27
CA ARG A 199 11.91 -12.49 19.71
C ARG A 199 11.88 -12.52 18.18
N LEU A 200 12.55 -11.56 17.53
CA LEU A 200 12.65 -11.48 16.06
C LEU A 200 13.71 -12.43 15.49
N ARG A 201 14.83 -12.64 16.19
CA ARG A 201 15.95 -13.48 15.74
C ARG A 201 15.81 -14.94 16.17
N GLY A 202 15.08 -15.21 17.25
CA GLY A 202 14.93 -16.56 17.82
C GLY A 202 16.19 -17.09 18.53
N CYS A 203 17.26 -16.29 18.58
CA CYS A 203 18.55 -16.61 19.17
C CYS A 203 19.01 -15.46 20.08
N GLU A 204 20.13 -15.64 20.80
CA GLU A 204 20.75 -14.54 21.53
C GLU A 204 21.11 -13.39 20.59
N VAL A 205 20.90 -12.17 21.09
CA VAL A 205 21.18 -10.94 20.33
C VAL A 205 22.68 -10.82 20.17
N GLN A 206 23.15 -10.73 18.92
CA GLN A 206 24.54 -10.44 18.65
C GLN A 206 24.88 -9.06 19.21
N SER A 207 25.97 -8.97 19.99
CA SER A 207 26.43 -7.70 20.57
C SER A 207 26.69 -6.64 19.50
N SER A 208 27.21 -7.06 18.35
CA SER A 208 27.41 -6.20 17.17
C SER A 208 26.12 -5.51 16.70
N GLU A 209 25.01 -6.24 16.59
CA GLU A 209 23.72 -5.66 16.16
C GLU A 209 23.19 -4.65 17.19
N LEU A 210 23.36 -4.93 18.49
CA LEU A 210 22.95 -3.99 19.54
C LEU A 210 23.83 -2.75 19.59
N ASP A 211 25.15 -2.91 19.45
CA ASP A 211 26.13 -1.82 19.47
C ASP A 211 25.92 -0.88 18.28
N GLU A 212 25.55 -1.42 17.11
CA GLU A 212 25.20 -0.62 15.94
C GLU A 212 23.96 0.27 16.15
N ILE A 213 22.89 -0.27 16.76
CA ILE A 213 21.69 0.53 17.06
C ILE A 213 21.98 1.55 18.16
N LEU A 214 22.85 1.22 19.13
CA LEU A 214 23.33 2.17 20.14
C LEU A 214 24.19 3.29 19.55
N GLN A 215 25.04 2.98 18.57
CA GLN A 215 25.81 3.97 17.84
C GLN A 215 24.88 4.89 17.04
N GLU A 216 23.90 4.33 16.33
CA GLU A 216 22.90 5.12 15.62
C GLU A 216 22.08 5.99 16.57
N GLN A 217 21.74 5.48 17.76
CA GLN A 217 21.11 6.26 18.82
C GLN A 217 22.03 7.42 19.23
N ALA A 218 23.33 7.19 19.48
CA ALA A 218 24.27 8.22 19.90
C ALA A 218 24.45 9.32 18.84
N GLU A 219 24.49 8.95 17.56
CA GLU A 219 24.54 9.89 16.43
C GLU A 219 23.24 10.70 16.32
N THR A 220 22.09 10.05 16.52
CA THR A 220 20.77 10.69 16.44
C THR A 220 20.45 11.51 17.71
N ARG A 221 21.08 11.20 18.84
CA ARG A 221 20.83 11.82 20.16
C ARG A 221 21.34 13.26 20.18
N GLY A 222 20.43 14.19 19.94
CA GLY A 222 20.70 15.62 19.85
C GLY A 222 20.36 16.23 18.49
N MET A 223 20.13 15.39 17.48
CA MET A 223 19.56 15.86 16.22
C MET A 223 18.05 16.11 16.40
N ARG A 224 17.60 17.30 15.99
CA ARG A 224 16.16 17.57 15.91
C ARG A 224 15.56 16.78 14.74
N PRO A 225 14.33 16.24 14.86
CA PRO A 225 13.62 15.68 13.73
C PRO A 225 13.50 16.75 12.64
N ARG A 226 14.12 16.50 11.49
CA ARG A 226 14.16 17.43 10.35
C ARG A 226 12.74 17.67 9.85
N ARG A 227 12.40 18.94 9.65
CA ARG A 227 11.09 19.28 9.08
C ARG A 227 11.09 19.02 7.57
N PRO A 228 9.95 18.67 6.95
CA PRO A 228 9.87 18.38 5.51
C PRO A 228 10.46 19.48 4.61
N TRP A 229 10.34 20.74 5.02
CA TRP A 229 10.89 21.89 4.28
C TRP A 229 12.41 22.05 4.41
N GLU A 230 13.01 21.60 5.52
CA GLU A 230 14.46 21.67 5.72
C GLU A 230 15.21 20.73 4.77
N LEU A 231 14.58 19.62 4.39
CA LEU A 231 15.08 18.67 3.40
C LEU A 231 15.29 19.33 2.03
N PHE A 232 14.43 20.26 1.62
CA PHE A 232 14.59 21.00 0.35
C PHE A 232 15.72 22.04 0.41
N THR A 233 16.05 22.54 1.60
CA THR A 233 17.13 23.52 1.80
C THR A 233 18.51 22.85 1.89
N ASP A 234 18.57 21.62 2.40
CA ASP A 234 19.83 20.92 2.63
C ASP A 234 20.47 20.41 1.32
N ARG A 235 21.64 20.96 0.99
CA ARG A 235 22.38 20.69 -0.25
C ARG A 235 22.87 19.25 -0.36
N SER A 236 23.04 18.55 0.76
CA SER A 236 23.53 17.16 0.78
C SER A 236 22.50 16.17 0.22
N VAL A 237 21.22 16.39 0.53
CA VAL A 237 20.11 15.49 0.18
C VAL A 237 19.26 16.03 -0.97
N ARG A 238 19.40 17.30 -1.36
CA ARG A 238 18.61 17.92 -2.43
C ARG A 238 18.64 17.14 -3.74
N TRP A 239 19.81 16.65 -4.17
CA TRP A 239 19.91 15.84 -5.39
C TRP A 239 19.21 14.49 -5.25
N GLN A 240 19.28 13.86 -4.08
CA GLN A 240 18.56 12.62 -3.80
C GLN A 240 17.04 12.84 -3.85
N LEU A 241 16.56 13.93 -3.25
CA LEU A 241 15.13 14.30 -3.30
C LEU A 241 14.66 14.58 -4.73
N ILE A 242 15.44 15.33 -5.52
CA ILE A 242 15.13 15.60 -6.92
C ILE A 242 15.06 14.30 -7.72
N SER A 243 16.01 13.39 -7.56
CA SER A 243 15.98 12.08 -8.20
C SER A 243 14.74 11.28 -7.83
N ILE A 244 14.37 11.22 -6.54
CA ILE A 244 13.17 10.50 -6.08
C ILE A 244 11.90 11.13 -6.64
N MET A 245 11.80 12.47 -6.66
CA MET A 245 10.65 13.17 -7.24
C MET A 245 10.50 12.85 -8.73
N ILE A 246 11.60 12.93 -9.50
CA ILE A 246 11.60 12.66 -10.94
C ILE A 246 11.20 11.19 -11.21
N VAL A 247 11.83 10.24 -10.52
CA VAL A 247 11.53 8.81 -10.70
C VAL A 247 10.08 8.49 -10.31
N SER A 248 9.58 9.03 -9.19
CA SER A 248 8.20 8.79 -8.76
C SER A 248 7.19 9.40 -9.74
N SER A 249 7.50 10.59 -10.29
CA SER A 249 6.65 11.24 -11.29
C SER A 249 6.64 10.46 -12.60
N ALA A 250 7.80 10.01 -13.06
CA ALA A 250 7.93 9.17 -14.24
C ALA A 250 7.18 7.83 -14.08
N MET A 251 7.29 7.18 -12.91
CA MET A 251 6.53 5.95 -12.62
C MET A 251 5.01 6.17 -12.65
N GLN A 252 4.51 7.27 -12.09
CA GLN A 252 3.07 7.57 -12.12
C GLN A 252 2.58 7.90 -13.54
N LEU A 253 3.39 8.59 -14.35
CA LEU A 253 3.07 8.90 -15.75
C LEU A 253 3.05 7.64 -16.62
N CYS A 254 4.06 6.76 -16.50
CA CYS A 254 4.08 5.46 -17.21
C CYS A 254 2.91 4.54 -16.83
N GLY A 255 2.36 4.67 -15.62
CA GLY A 255 1.18 3.94 -15.17
C GLY A 255 -0.08 4.25 -16.00
N ASN A 256 -0.21 5.47 -16.52
CA ASN A 256 -1.33 5.84 -17.40
C ASN A 256 -1.14 5.30 -18.82
N ASP A 257 0.09 5.32 -19.34
CA ASP A 257 0.41 4.79 -20.67
C ASP A 257 0.24 3.27 -20.76
N SER A 258 0.52 2.57 -19.65
CA SER A 258 0.31 1.13 -19.57
C SER A 258 -1.17 0.74 -19.60
N ASN A 259 -2.10 1.54 -19.07
CA ASN A 259 -3.53 1.30 -19.26
C ASN A 259 -3.96 1.41 -20.74
N LEU A 260 -3.38 2.37 -21.48
CA LEU A 260 -3.65 2.56 -22.92
C LEU A 260 -3.07 1.40 -23.76
N LEU A 261 -1.86 0.95 -23.42
CA LEU A 261 -1.21 -0.24 -24.02
C LEU A 261 -1.96 -1.53 -23.68
N VAL A 262 -2.56 -1.60 -22.50
CA VAL A 262 -3.41 -2.72 -22.06
C VAL A 262 -4.72 -2.78 -22.83
N GLU A 263 -5.32 -1.64 -23.16
CA GLU A 263 -6.45 -1.56 -24.10
C GLU A 263 -6.07 -1.99 -25.52
N HIS A 264 -4.88 -1.58 -26.01
CA HIS A 264 -4.44 -1.92 -27.37
C HIS A 264 -3.90 -3.35 -27.55
N LYS A 265 -3.18 -3.92 -26.58
CA LYS A 265 -2.52 -5.24 -26.70
C LYS A 265 -3.18 -6.36 -25.87
N GLY A 266 -4.18 -6.04 -25.06
CA GLY A 266 -4.94 -6.99 -24.25
C GLY A 266 -4.29 -7.34 -22.91
N ARG A 267 -5.07 -7.25 -21.82
CA ARG A 267 -4.68 -7.48 -20.41
C ARG A 267 -3.89 -8.77 -20.13
N ARG A 268 -4.14 -9.84 -20.87
CA ARG A 268 -3.54 -11.17 -20.63
C ARG A 268 -2.04 -11.22 -20.89
N PHE A 269 -1.55 -10.51 -21.92
CA PHE A 269 -0.14 -10.54 -22.28
C PHE A 269 0.72 -9.82 -21.24
N MET A 270 0.22 -8.70 -20.71
CA MET A 270 0.91 -7.95 -19.66
C MET A 270 0.82 -8.64 -18.29
N LEU A 271 -0.30 -9.28 -17.95
CA LEU A 271 -0.40 -10.11 -16.74
C LEU A 271 0.57 -11.30 -16.81
N MET A 272 0.65 -12.02 -17.94
CA MET A 272 1.63 -13.09 -18.10
C MET A 272 3.06 -12.56 -18.08
N GLY A 273 3.36 -11.45 -18.76
CA GLY A 273 4.69 -10.83 -18.74
C GLY A 273 5.11 -10.38 -17.34
N GLY A 274 4.19 -9.75 -16.60
CA GLY A 274 4.39 -9.36 -15.20
C GLY A 274 4.58 -10.55 -14.28
N TYR A 275 3.76 -11.60 -14.41
CA TYR A 275 3.92 -12.83 -13.64
C TYR A 275 5.24 -13.54 -13.93
N ILE A 276 5.63 -13.64 -15.21
CA ILE A 276 6.91 -14.24 -15.61
C ILE A 276 8.07 -13.43 -15.04
N LEU A 277 8.02 -12.09 -15.14
CA LEU A 277 9.06 -11.25 -14.59
C LEU A 277 9.13 -11.35 -13.06
N MET A 278 7.98 -11.42 -12.38
CA MET A 278 7.89 -11.61 -10.94
C MET A 278 8.40 -12.99 -10.50
N THR A 279 8.05 -14.06 -11.20
CA THR A 279 8.54 -15.42 -10.87
C THR A 279 10.03 -15.55 -11.16
N VAL A 280 10.52 -14.97 -12.26
CA VAL A 280 11.96 -14.91 -12.56
C VAL A 280 12.71 -14.17 -11.46
N TRP A 281 12.23 -13.00 -11.03
CA TRP A 281 12.85 -12.26 -9.93
C TRP A 281 12.74 -12.98 -8.59
N ALA A 282 11.62 -13.64 -8.30
CA ALA A 282 11.45 -14.45 -7.10
C ALA A 282 12.42 -15.65 -7.07
N VAL A 283 12.66 -16.30 -8.21
CA VAL A 283 13.62 -17.39 -8.35
C VAL A 283 15.05 -16.90 -8.21
N VAL A 284 15.42 -15.82 -8.91
CA VAL A 284 16.75 -15.18 -8.79
C VAL A 284 17.02 -14.79 -7.34
N PHE A 285 16.03 -14.24 -6.68
CA PHE A 285 16.11 -13.86 -5.28
C PHE A 285 16.21 -15.06 -4.33
N THR A 286 15.46 -16.13 -4.57
CA THR A 286 15.57 -17.39 -3.81
C THR A 286 16.95 -18.00 -3.96
N ILE A 287 17.52 -17.97 -5.17
CA ILE A 287 18.88 -18.45 -5.45
C ILE A 287 19.93 -17.55 -4.78
N ALA A 288 19.76 -16.23 -4.81
CA ALA A 288 20.66 -15.29 -4.12
C ALA A 288 20.68 -15.53 -2.60
N LEU A 289 19.51 -15.74 -1.98
CA LEU A 289 19.42 -16.09 -0.56
C LEU A 289 20.04 -17.47 -0.26
N LEU A 290 19.91 -18.43 -1.17
CA LEU A 290 20.53 -19.76 -1.02
C LEU A 290 22.06 -19.72 -1.12
N LEU A 291 22.59 -18.85 -1.99
CA LEU A 291 24.03 -18.61 -2.16
C LEU A 291 24.66 -17.83 -1.01
N GLU A 292 23.89 -17.02 -0.27
CA GLU A 292 24.38 -16.34 0.94
C GLU A 292 24.37 -17.23 2.20
N VAL A 293 23.63 -18.34 2.18
CA VAL A 293 23.52 -19.29 3.31
C VAL A 293 24.51 -20.47 3.18
N LEU A 294 25.08 -20.69 2.00
CA LEU A 294 26.11 -21.69 1.69
C LEU A 294 27.52 -21.11 1.85
#